data_AF-A0A4Q2ZYX5-F1
#
_entry.id   AF-A0A4Q2ZYX5-F1
#
_cell.length_a   1.000
_cell.length_b   1.000
_cell.length_c   1.000
_cell.angle_alpha   90.00
_cell.angle_beta   90.00
_cell.angle_gamma   90.00
#
_symmetry.space_group_name_H-M   'P 1'
#
loop_
_entity.id
_entity.type
_entity.pdbx_description
1 polymer ?
#
loop_
_entity_poly.entity_id
_entity_poly.type
_entity_poly.pdbx_seq_one_letter_code
_entity_poly.pdbx_strand_id
1 'polypeptide(L)' 'MKARSKFYMGQKKALKEMCHPNDLKSLLIAEYNSSQNIVVKKDIMKMIAQIEQGIAPVDATGKIQVG' A
#
# COMPACT_ATOMS: atom_id res chain seq x y z
N MET A 1 -14.32 -20.23 3.56
CA MET A 1 -13.11 -19.62 4.16
C MET A 1 -11.86 -19.77 3.27
N LYS A 2 -11.80 -19.20 2.05
CA LYS A 2 -10.63 -19.40 1.15
C LYS A 2 -9.99 -18.12 0.59
N ALA A 3 -10.64 -16.96 0.65
CA ALA A 3 -10.08 -15.70 0.15
C ALA A 3 -9.10 -15.03 1.13
N ARG A 4 -9.38 -15.15 2.45
CA ARG A 4 -8.56 -14.53 3.51
C ARG A 4 -7.12 -15.05 3.55
N SER A 5 -6.86 -16.32 3.21
CA SER A 5 -5.50 -16.88 3.33
C SER A 5 -4.56 -16.42 2.22
N LYS A 6 -5.05 -16.23 0.98
CA LYS A 6 -4.22 -15.73 -0.13
C LYS A 6 -3.78 -14.30 0.09
N PHE A 7 -4.71 -13.43 0.53
CA PHE A 7 -4.39 -12.04 0.86
C PHE A 7 -3.40 -11.94 2.03
N TYR A 8 -3.60 -12.76 3.06
CA TYR A 8 -2.70 -12.82 4.21
C TYR A 8 -1.29 -13.29 3.84
N MET A 9 -1.17 -14.28 2.95
CA MET A 9 0.13 -14.75 2.46
C MET A 9 0.83 -13.70 1.59
N GLY A 10 0.08 -12.94 0.78
CA GLY A 10 0.59 -11.80 0.01
C GLY A 10 1.17 -10.72 0.92
N GLN A 11 0.40 -10.28 1.93
CA GLN A 11 0.87 -9.31 2.93
C GLN A 11 2.10 -9.80 3.70
N LYS A 12 2.12 -11.08 4.10
CA LYS A 12 3.26 -11.64 4.85
C LYS A 12 4.53 -11.70 4.01
N LYS A 13 4.40 -11.83 2.69
CA LYS A 13 5.52 -11.74 1.75
C LYS A 13 5.98 -10.30 1.58
N ALA A 14 5.05 -9.36 1.37
CA ALA A 14 5.36 -7.93 1.28
C ALA A 14 6.08 -7.42 2.54
N LEU A 15 5.62 -7.81 3.74
CA LEU A 15 6.27 -7.48 5.02
C LEU A 15 7.72 -7.99 5.14
N LYS A 16 8.05 -9.13 4.51
CA LYS A 16 9.42 -9.65 4.50
C LYS A 16 10.33 -8.90 3.53
N GLU A 17 9.76 -8.25 2.53
CA GLU A 17 10.49 -7.45 1.52
C GLU A 17 10.61 -5.97 1.93
N MET A 18 10.03 -5.56 3.06
CA MET A 18 10.12 -4.20 3.58
C MET A 18 11.44 -3.96 4.34
N CYS A 19 12.13 -2.88 3.97
CA CYS A 19 13.34 -2.42 4.69
C CYS A 19 13.01 -1.88 6.09
N HIS A 20 11.83 -1.26 6.25
CA HIS A 20 11.29 -0.80 7.52
C HIS A 20 9.83 -1.27 7.69
N PRO A 21 9.53 -2.23 8.58
CA PRO A 21 8.21 -2.86 8.68
C PRO A 21 7.07 -1.93 9.11
N ASN A 22 7.40 -0.76 9.67
CA ASN A 22 6.44 0.25 10.11
C ASN A 22 6.36 1.47 9.17
N ASP A 23 7.08 1.46 8.04
CA ASP A 23 7.05 2.54 7.06
C ASP A 23 6.03 2.26 5.96
N LEU A 24 5.01 3.13 5.88
CA LEU A 24 3.96 3.05 4.87
C LEU A 24 4.52 3.11 3.45
N LYS A 25 5.59 3.89 3.21
CA LYS A 25 6.21 3.99 1.88
C LYS A 25 6.85 2.66 1.47
N SER A 26 7.59 2.03 2.37
CA SER A 26 8.18 0.70 2.17
C SER A 26 7.11 -0.37 1.86
N LEU A 27 5.95 -0.32 2.52
CA LEU A 27 4.85 -1.26 2.26
C LEU A 27 4.30 -1.08 0.84
N LEU A 28 4.05 0.16 0.44
CA LEU A 28 3.54 0.49 -0.88
C LEU A 28 4.52 0.05 -1.99
N ILE A 29 5.83 0.21 -1.79
CA ILE A 29 6.84 -0.27 -2.77
C ILE A 29 6.80 -1.80 -2.89
N ALA A 30 6.68 -2.54 -1.79
CA ALA A 30 6.58 -4.01 -1.83
C ALA A 30 5.28 -4.48 -2.52
N GLU A 31 4.15 -3.83 -2.26
CA GLU A 31 2.87 -4.09 -2.94
C GLU A 31 2.95 -3.76 -4.44
N TYR A 32 3.63 -2.68 -4.83
CA TYR A 32 3.86 -2.34 -6.23
C TYR A 32 4.63 -3.44 -6.98
N ASN A 33 5.70 -3.95 -6.35
CA ASN A 33 6.57 -4.97 -6.95
C ASN A 33 5.87 -6.34 -7.06
N SER A 34 5.05 -6.68 -6.07
CA SER A 34 4.37 -7.98 -6.02
C SER A 34 3.05 -8.03 -6.82
N SER A 35 2.43 -6.88 -7.09
CA SER A 35 1.17 -6.81 -7.84
C SER A 35 1.38 -7.08 -9.33
N GLN A 36 0.44 -7.78 -9.96
CA GLN A 36 0.35 -7.95 -11.41
C GLN A 36 -0.73 -7.07 -12.06
N ASN A 37 -1.54 -6.35 -11.26
CA ASN A 37 -2.63 -5.53 -11.75
C ASN A 37 -2.14 -4.10 -12.00
N ILE A 38 -2.26 -3.63 -13.24
CA ILE A 38 -1.79 -2.31 -13.67
C ILE A 38 -2.54 -1.15 -12.99
N VAL A 39 -3.82 -1.32 -12.69
CA VAL A 39 -4.62 -0.30 -11.98
C VAL A 39 -4.12 -0.15 -10.55
N VAL A 40 -3.92 -1.28 -9.87
CA VAL A 40 -3.38 -1.31 -8.50
C VAL A 40 -1.99 -0.66 -8.45
N LYS A 41 -1.12 -0.96 -9.41
CA LYS A 41 0.21 -0.33 -9.50
C LYS A 41 0.14 1.19 -9.64
N LYS A 42 -0.79 1.69 -10.47
CA LYS A 42 -1.00 3.12 -10.67
C LYS A 42 -1.48 3.81 -9.40
N ASP A 43 -2.42 3.19 -8.68
CA ASP A 43 -2.96 3.74 -7.43
C ASP A 43 -1.88 3.78 -6.34
N ILE A 44 -1.04 2.74 -6.23
CA ILE A 44 0.09 2.71 -5.32
C ILE A 44 1.09 3.85 -5.62
N MET A 45 1.44 4.06 -6.89
CA MET A 45 2.32 5.17 -7.29
C MET A 45 1.72 6.53 -6.91
N LYS A 46 0.40 6.69 -7.06
CA LYS A 46 -0.30 7.92 -6.65
C LYS A 46 -0.23 8.13 -5.14
N MET A 47 -0.40 7.07 -4.34
CA MET A 47 -0.27 7.15 -2.88
C MET A 47 1.17 7.48 -2.45
N ILE A 48 2.19 6.90 -3.09
CA ILE A 48 3.59 7.24 -2.81
C ILE A 48 3.86 8.72 -3.10
N ALA A 49 3.38 9.24 -4.25
CA ALA A 49 3.53 10.65 -4.60
C ALA A 49 2.82 11.58 -3.60
N GLN A 50 1.65 11.20 -3.10
CA GLN A 50 0.94 11.96 -2.06
C GLN A 50 1.73 12.01 -0.74
N ILE A 51 2.32 10.88 -0.33
CA ILE A 51 3.18 10.82 0.86
C ILE A 51 4.40 11.73 0.70
N GLU A 52 5.06 11.72 -0.46
CA GLU A 52 6.22 12.59 -0.73
C GLU A 52 5.86 14.08 -0.74
N GLN A 53 4.62 14.40 -1.12
CA GLN A 53 4.09 15.77 -1.08
C GLN A 53 3.56 16.18 0.30
N GLY A 54 3.60 15.29 1.31
CA GLY A 54 3.03 15.54 2.64
C GLY A 54 1.50 15.62 2.64
N ILE A 55 0.84 15.15 1.58
CA ILE A 55 -0.61 15.11 1.47
C ILE A 55 -1.08 13.85 2.20
N ALA A 56 -1.80 14.03 3.30
CA ALA A 56 -2.37 12.92 4.06
C ALA A 56 -3.24 12.05 3.12
N PRO A 57 -3.16 10.71 3.22
CA PRO A 57 -3.98 9.83 2.40
C PRO A 57 -5.45 10.12 2.71
N VAL A 58 -6.15 10.67 1.73
CA VAL A 58 -7.59 10.88 1.77
C VAL A 58 -8.27 9.52 1.70
N ASP A 59 -9.23 9.30 2.60
CA ASP A 59 -10.03 8.07 2.60
C ASP A 59 -10.83 7.93 1.28
N ALA A 60 -11.45 6.77 1.06
CA ALA A 60 -12.28 6.52 -0.13
C ALA A 60 -13.48 7.50 -0.27
N THR A 61 -13.73 8.32 0.75
CA THR A 61 -14.74 9.37 0.83
C THR A 61 -14.19 10.76 0.52
N GLY A 62 -12.89 10.92 0.24
CA GLY A 62 -12.25 12.20 -0.05
C GLY A 62 -12.12 13.11 1.17
N LYS A 63 -12.27 12.58 2.38
CA LYS A 63 -12.13 13.36 3.62
C LYS A 63 -10.73 13.17 4.19
N ILE A 64 -10.12 14.29 4.60
CA ILE A 64 -8.88 14.27 5.36
C ILE A 64 -9.23 13.76 6.76
N GLN A 65 -8.61 12.65 7.18
CA GLN A 65 -8.76 12.15 8.53
C GLN A 65 -7.89 13.00 9.46
N VAL A 66 -8.46 14.09 9.96
CA VAL A 66 -7.88 14.89 11.04
C VAL A 66 -8.20 14.17 12.35
N GLY A 67 -7.16 13.67 13.01
CA GLY A 67 -7.24 13.25 14.41
C GLY A 67 -7.28 14.46 15.34
#